data_AF-A0A7V0Q754-F1
#
_entry.id   AF-A0A7V0Q754-F1
#
_cell.length_a   1.000
_cell.length_b   1.000
_cell.length_c   1.000
_cell.angle_alpha   90.00
_cell.angle_beta   90.00
_cell.angle_gamma   90.00
#
_symmetry.space_group_name_H-M   'P 1'
#
loop_
_entity.id
_entity.type
_entity.pdbx_description
1 polymer ?
#
loop_
_entity_poly.entity_id
_entity_poly.type
_entity_poly.pdbx_seq_one_letter_code
_entity_poly.pdbx_strand_id
1 'polypeptide(L)'
;SIVNQREVGSDTLGFSQALRHALRQDPDVILVGEMRDLETISTALTAAETGHLVLATLHTQDAAQTIDRIIDVFPAHQQQQVRVQLAACLQAVMTQQLIETRDGTARIPAVEVLIATPAVRNLIRETKTHQIATALQAGGKYGMQTMDQALAQLVRKNKITFAQATERCMNLEDLQRLVGRVA
;
A
#
# COMPACT_ATOMS: atom_id res chain seq x y z
N SER A 1 -11.98 20.70 12.50
CA SER A 1 -10.77 20.08 11.96
C SER A 1 -9.87 21.17 11.42
N ILE A 2 -8.58 21.15 11.73
CA ILE A 2 -7.56 22.10 11.26
C ILE A 2 -6.64 21.34 10.30
N VAL A 3 -6.31 21.94 9.15
CA VAL A 3 -5.42 21.32 8.15
C VAL A 3 -4.26 22.28 7.89
N ASN A 4 -3.05 21.82 8.18
CA ASN A 4 -1.81 22.54 7.90
C ASN A 4 -1.03 21.79 6.80
N GLN A 5 -0.73 22.48 5.70
CA GLN A 5 0.04 21.94 4.57
C GLN A 5 1.40 22.62 4.53
N ARG A 6 2.46 21.85 4.21
CA ARG A 6 3.83 22.34 4.13
C ARG A 6 4.50 21.84 2.87
N GLU A 7 4.93 22.77 2.03
CA GLU A 7 5.65 22.47 0.79
C GLU A 7 7.16 22.39 1.03
N VAL A 8 7.78 21.31 0.56
CA VAL A 8 9.24 21.14 0.60
C VAL A 8 9.89 22.12 -0.37
N GLY A 9 10.87 22.89 0.11
CA GLY A 9 11.54 23.95 -0.64
C GLY A 9 11.01 25.36 -0.35
N SER A 10 9.78 25.48 0.16
CA SER A 10 9.20 26.75 0.64
C SER A 10 9.06 26.76 2.17
N ASP A 11 8.24 25.86 2.72
CA ASP A 11 7.85 25.89 4.14
C ASP A 11 8.74 25.01 5.03
N THR A 12 9.56 24.16 4.41
CA THR A 12 10.48 23.22 5.05
C THR A 12 11.59 22.83 4.08
N LEU A 13 12.78 22.47 4.60
CA LEU A 13 13.92 22.10 3.76
C LEU A 13 13.90 20.63 3.30
N GLY A 14 13.03 19.81 3.89
CA GLY A 14 12.91 18.39 3.55
C GLY A 14 11.84 17.67 4.36
N PHE A 15 11.54 16.42 3.98
CA PHE A 15 10.51 15.59 4.62
C PHE A 15 10.86 15.24 6.06
N SER A 16 12.06 14.74 6.33
CA SER A 16 12.48 14.35 7.68
C SER A 16 12.36 15.50 8.68
N GLN A 17 12.80 16.71 8.28
CA GLN A 17 12.69 17.90 9.13
C GLN A 17 11.23 18.30 9.34
N ALA A 18 10.42 18.33 8.27
CA ALA A 18 9.00 18.67 8.35
C ALA A 18 8.27 17.73 9.32
N LEU A 19 8.53 16.43 9.19
CA LEU A 19 7.90 15.38 9.96
C LEU A 19 8.31 15.42 11.44
N ARG A 20 9.59 15.63 11.73
CA ARG A 20 10.08 15.83 13.11
C ARG A 20 9.44 17.04 13.79
N HIS A 21 9.22 18.13 13.06
CA HIS A 21 8.51 19.29 13.60
C HIS A 21 7.00 19.04 13.75
N ALA A 22 6.37 18.36 12.79
CA ALA A 22 4.95 18.04 12.83
C ALA A 22 4.58 17.27 14.11
N LEU A 23 5.42 16.33 14.55
CA LEU A 23 5.23 15.57 15.80
C LEU A 23 5.17 16.43 17.08
N ARG A 24 5.59 17.69 17.03
CA ARG A 24 5.50 18.64 18.16
C ARG A 24 4.36 19.65 18.00
N GLN A 25 3.53 19.49 16.97
CA GLN A 25 2.40 20.37 16.66
C GLN A 25 1.06 19.73 17.03
N ASP A 26 1.08 18.72 17.91
CA ASP A 26 -0.09 17.98 18.37
C ASP A 26 -0.98 17.45 17.21
N PRO A 27 -0.42 16.77 16.19
CA PRO A 27 -1.21 16.31 15.05
C PRO A 27 -1.99 15.04 15.42
N ASP A 28 -3.19 14.87 14.85
CA ASP A 28 -3.89 13.59 14.87
C ASP A 28 -3.52 12.71 13.66
N VAL A 29 -3.34 13.37 12.50
CA VAL A 29 -3.10 12.73 11.19
C VAL A 29 -1.93 13.39 10.50
N ILE A 30 -1.05 12.58 9.94
CA ILE A 30 0.14 13.04 9.23
C ILE A 30 0.14 12.42 7.83
N LEU A 31 0.13 13.26 6.79
CA LEU A 31 0.42 12.83 5.42
C LEU A 31 1.89 13.09 5.12
N VAL A 32 2.67 12.02 5.04
CA VAL A 32 4.02 12.03 4.47
C VAL A 32 3.84 11.78 2.97
N GLY A 33 4.49 12.59 2.12
CA GLY A 33 4.41 12.39 0.67
C GLY A 33 5.00 11.04 0.25
N GLU A 34 6.25 11.04 -0.19
CA GLU A 34 6.95 9.81 -0.59
C GLU A 34 7.97 9.38 0.46
N MET A 35 7.93 8.10 0.83
CA MET A 35 8.93 7.51 1.72
C MET A 35 10.14 7.01 0.93
N ARG A 36 11.07 7.93 0.61
CA ARG A 36 12.25 7.64 -0.22
C ARG A 36 13.45 7.08 0.55
N ASP A 37 13.71 7.65 1.71
CA ASP A 37 14.92 7.39 2.48
C ASP A 37 14.60 6.75 3.84
N LEU A 38 15.64 6.14 4.44
CA LEU A 38 15.58 5.48 5.73
C LEU A 38 15.05 6.43 6.81
N GLU A 39 15.48 7.69 6.80
CA GLU A 39 15.13 8.66 7.83
C GLU A 39 13.62 9.00 7.83
N THR A 40 13.06 9.22 6.64
CA THR A 40 11.63 9.49 6.45
C THR A 40 10.80 8.27 6.86
N ILE A 41 11.20 7.06 6.44
CA ILE A 41 10.52 5.81 6.81
C ILE A 41 10.56 5.59 8.32
N SER A 42 11.74 5.74 8.93
CA SER A 42 11.92 5.57 10.38
C SER A 42 11.05 6.55 11.16
N THR A 43 11.03 7.82 10.76
CA THR A 43 10.22 8.84 11.44
C THR A 43 8.72 8.57 11.28
N ALA A 44 8.28 8.12 10.10
CA ALA A 44 6.89 7.75 9.84
C ALA A 44 6.44 6.55 10.70
N LEU A 45 7.30 5.54 10.86
CA LEU A 45 7.03 4.39 11.74
C LEU A 45 6.94 4.81 13.20
N THR A 46 7.85 5.67 13.68
CA THR A 46 7.78 6.21 15.05
C THR A 46 6.51 7.03 15.28
N ALA A 47 6.11 7.84 14.32
CA ALA A 47 4.86 8.58 14.38
C ALA A 47 3.64 7.65 14.50
N ALA A 48 3.59 6.60 13.67
CA ALA A 48 2.51 5.62 13.73
C ALA A 48 2.49 4.82 15.05
N GLU A 49 3.66 4.45 15.56
CA GLU A 49 3.80 3.72 16.84
C GLU A 49 3.33 4.55 18.04
N THR A 50 3.51 5.88 17.99
CA THR A 50 3.09 6.81 19.04
C THR A 50 1.60 7.17 18.97
N GLY A 51 0.84 6.56 18.07
CA GLY A 51 -0.62 6.68 18.01
C GLY A 51 -1.16 7.60 16.91
N HIS A 52 -0.30 8.18 16.07
CA HIS A 52 -0.72 9.05 14.98
C HIS A 52 -1.20 8.22 13.78
N LEU A 53 -2.23 8.69 13.08
CA LEU A 53 -2.57 8.12 11.77
C LEU A 53 -1.60 8.67 10.72
N VAL A 54 -0.73 7.80 10.21
CA VAL A 54 0.23 8.18 9.17
C VAL A 54 -0.22 7.64 7.81
N LEU A 55 -0.35 8.56 6.84
CA LEU A 55 -0.55 8.26 5.43
C LEU A 55 0.76 8.49 4.69
N ALA A 56 1.16 7.55 3.84
CA ALA A 56 2.41 7.63 3.10
C ALA A 56 2.31 6.94 1.74
N THR A 57 3.20 7.30 0.80
CA THR A 57 3.25 6.68 -0.54
C THR A 57 4.61 6.03 -0.83
N LEU A 58 4.58 4.93 -1.58
CA LEU A 58 5.71 4.26 -2.21
C LEU A 58 5.34 3.90 -3.66
N HIS A 59 6.35 3.54 -4.46
CA HIS A 59 6.20 3.16 -5.87
C HIS A 59 6.12 1.64 -6.11
N THR A 60 5.77 0.87 -5.08
CA THR A 60 5.63 -0.59 -5.14
C THR A 60 4.32 -1.01 -5.81
N GLN A 61 4.33 -2.18 -6.46
CA GLN A 61 3.23 -2.62 -7.31
C GLN A 61 2.20 -3.47 -6.57
N ASP A 62 2.61 -4.13 -5.49
CA ASP A 62 1.74 -4.96 -4.66
C ASP A 62 2.01 -4.77 -3.16
N ALA A 63 1.10 -5.30 -2.34
CA ALA A 63 1.15 -5.11 -0.89
C ALA A 63 2.34 -5.82 -0.23
N ALA A 64 2.77 -6.98 -0.75
CA ALA A 64 3.90 -7.73 -0.19
C ALA A 64 5.22 -6.99 -0.44
N GLN A 65 5.44 -6.56 -1.68
CA GLN A 65 6.59 -5.74 -2.08
C GLN A 65 6.65 -4.43 -1.32
N THR A 66 5.49 -3.80 -1.03
CA THR A 66 5.43 -2.59 -0.20
C THR A 66 6.02 -2.83 1.19
N ILE A 67 5.64 -3.94 1.83
CA ILE A 67 6.15 -4.33 3.15
C ILE A 67 7.65 -4.63 3.10
N ASP A 68 8.08 -5.44 2.14
CA ASP A 68 9.49 -5.80 1.99
C ASP A 68 10.35 -4.56 1.70
N ARG A 69 9.88 -3.64 0.84
CA ARG A 69 10.59 -2.39 0.53
C ARG A 69 10.80 -1.51 1.76
N ILE A 70 9.81 -1.41 2.65
CA ILE A 70 9.94 -0.64 3.91
C ILE A 70 11.01 -1.25 4.81
N ILE A 71 11.14 -2.58 4.84
CA ILE A 71 12.10 -3.28 5.69
C ILE A 71 13.51 -3.23 5.09
N ASP A 72 13.63 -3.44 3.78
CA ASP A 72 14.91 -3.61 3.08
C ASP A 72 15.75 -2.33 2.99
N VAL A 73 15.17 -1.16 3.22
CA VAL A 73 15.94 0.09 3.33
C VAL A 73 16.79 0.15 4.61
N PHE A 74 16.47 -0.66 5.62
CA PHE A 74 17.20 -0.68 6.89
C PHE A 74 18.38 -1.66 6.84
N PRO A 75 19.48 -1.37 7.58
CA PRO A 75 20.57 -2.30 7.78
C PRO A 75 20.09 -3.65 8.34
N ALA A 76 20.70 -4.76 7.90
CA ALA A 76 20.27 -6.12 8.26
C ALA A 76 20.04 -6.35 9.76
N HIS A 77 20.86 -5.76 10.63
CA HIS A 77 20.73 -5.88 12.08
C HIS A 77 19.49 -5.19 12.67
N GLN A 78 18.88 -4.23 11.95
CA GLN A 78 17.67 -3.50 12.37
C GLN A 78 16.40 -4.05 11.73
N GLN A 79 16.50 -4.82 10.64
CA GLN A 79 15.35 -5.28 9.86
C GLN A 79 14.33 -6.05 10.71
N GLN A 80 14.79 -6.89 11.65
CA GLN A 80 13.86 -7.63 12.51
C GLN A 80 13.08 -6.72 13.47
N GLN A 81 13.72 -5.68 14.01
CA GLN A 81 13.04 -4.69 14.85
C GLN A 81 12.00 -3.91 14.04
N VAL A 82 12.39 -3.42 12.86
CA VAL A 82 11.49 -2.67 11.97
C VAL A 82 10.32 -3.53 11.51
N ARG A 83 10.55 -4.81 11.22
CA ARG A 83 9.50 -5.77 10.86
C ARG A 83 8.46 -5.92 11.97
N VAL A 84 8.89 -6.04 13.22
CA VAL A 84 7.98 -6.11 14.38
C VAL A 84 7.20 -4.82 14.56
N GLN A 85 7.87 -3.67 14.45
CA GLN A 85 7.26 -2.35 14.56
C GLN A 85 6.22 -2.11 13.44
N LEU A 86 6.59 -2.38 12.18
CA LEU A 86 5.69 -2.29 11.03
C LEU A 86 4.48 -3.22 11.20
N ALA A 87 4.69 -4.47 11.64
CA ALA A 87 3.59 -5.39 11.91
C ALA A 87 2.65 -4.91 13.03
N ALA A 88 3.13 -4.11 13.98
CA ALA A 88 2.29 -3.52 15.03
C ALA A 88 1.53 -2.29 14.54
N CYS A 89 2.14 -1.45 13.69
CA CYS A 89 1.60 -0.14 13.35
C CYS A 89 0.80 -0.13 12.03
N LEU A 90 1.14 -0.98 11.07
CA LEU A 90 0.50 -1.02 9.74
C LEU A 90 -1.01 -1.20 9.88
N GLN A 91 -1.80 -0.42 9.13
CA GLN A 91 -3.26 -0.56 9.11
C GLN A 91 -3.75 -1.15 7.79
N ALA A 92 -3.27 -0.62 6.67
CA ALA A 92 -3.59 -1.10 5.35
C ALA A 92 -2.46 -0.78 4.37
N VAL A 93 -2.42 -1.52 3.26
CA VAL A 93 -1.66 -1.17 2.06
C VAL A 93 -2.64 -1.14 0.89
N MET A 94 -2.60 -0.07 0.11
CA MET A 94 -3.39 0.06 -1.10
C MET A 94 -2.45 0.31 -2.27
N THR A 95 -2.47 -0.58 -3.27
CA THR A 95 -1.73 -0.38 -4.52
C THR A 95 -2.71 -0.11 -5.65
N GLN A 96 -2.35 0.80 -6.55
CA GLN A 96 -3.28 1.35 -7.53
C GLN A 96 -2.67 1.29 -8.93
N GLN A 97 -3.50 0.94 -9.91
CA GLN A 97 -3.17 1.04 -11.32
C GLN A 97 -4.27 1.82 -12.05
N LEU A 98 -3.89 2.87 -12.78
CA LEU A 98 -4.82 3.61 -13.65
C LEU A 98 -4.87 2.94 -15.02
N ILE A 99 -6.07 2.57 -15.44
CA ILE A 99 -6.34 1.86 -16.68
C ILE A 99 -7.27 2.73 -17.52
N GLU A 100 -7.01 2.83 -18.81
CA GLU A 100 -7.91 3.53 -19.72
C GLU A 100 -9.29 2.86 -19.72
N THR A 101 -10.34 3.68 -19.71
CA THR A 101 -11.71 3.17 -19.86
C THR A 101 -11.88 2.55 -21.24
N ARG A 102 -12.85 1.63 -21.34
CA ARG A 102 -13.15 0.93 -22.60
C ARG A 102 -13.41 1.88 -23.79
N ASP A 103 -13.95 3.07 -23.52
CA ASP A 103 -14.22 4.11 -24.53
C ASP A 103 -13.02 5.03 -24.83
N GLY A 104 -11.91 4.88 -24.10
CA GLY A 104 -10.70 5.70 -24.25
C GLY A 104 -10.82 7.14 -23.76
N THR A 105 -11.93 7.52 -23.12
CA THR A 105 -12.19 8.93 -22.73
C THR A 105 -11.65 9.30 -21.35
N ALA A 106 -11.37 8.31 -20.50
CA ALA A 106 -10.94 8.53 -19.12
C ALA A 106 -10.00 7.41 -18.64
N ARG A 107 -9.56 7.51 -17.38
CA ARG A 107 -8.89 6.42 -16.67
C ARG A 107 -9.68 6.06 -15.42
N ILE A 108 -9.67 4.77 -15.09
CA ILE A 108 -10.31 4.20 -13.91
C ILE A 108 -9.26 3.45 -13.07
N PRO A 109 -9.24 3.63 -11.73
CA PRO A 109 -8.30 2.89 -10.88
C PRO A 109 -8.77 1.44 -10.66
N ALA A 110 -7.88 0.49 -10.90
CA ALA A 110 -7.91 -0.81 -10.24
C ALA A 110 -7.08 -0.72 -8.96
N VAL A 111 -7.60 -1.24 -7.84
CA VAL A 111 -7.00 -1.06 -6.52
C VAL A 111 -6.89 -2.41 -5.83
N GLU A 112 -5.69 -2.80 -5.43
CA GLU A 112 -5.47 -3.89 -4.47
C GLU A 112 -5.52 -3.31 -3.05
N VAL A 113 -6.17 -4.03 -2.13
CA VAL A 113 -6.37 -3.57 -0.75
C VAL A 113 -6.01 -4.68 0.22
N LEU A 114 -4.88 -4.52 0.92
CA LEU A 114 -4.50 -5.36 2.05
C LEU A 114 -4.87 -4.67 3.36
N ILE A 115 -5.57 -5.38 4.25
CA ILE A 115 -5.82 -4.92 5.63
C ILE A 115 -4.92 -5.68 6.60
N ALA A 116 -4.31 -4.98 7.54
CA ALA A 116 -3.40 -5.56 8.53
C ALA A 116 -4.15 -6.31 9.65
N THR A 117 -4.75 -7.43 9.31
CA THR A 117 -5.38 -8.35 10.26
C THR A 117 -4.34 -9.04 11.15
N PRO A 118 -4.72 -9.64 12.30
CA PRO A 118 -3.78 -10.40 13.14
C PRO A 118 -2.98 -11.47 12.36
N ALA A 119 -3.59 -12.13 11.38
CA ALA A 119 -2.92 -13.09 10.52
C ALA A 119 -1.86 -12.45 9.63
N VAL A 120 -2.18 -11.34 8.95
CA VAL A 120 -1.22 -10.59 8.12
C VAL A 120 -0.07 -10.07 8.97
N ARG A 121 -0.34 -9.54 10.16
CA ARG A 121 0.69 -9.07 11.11
C ARG A 121 1.64 -10.21 11.52
N ASN A 122 1.11 -11.42 11.74
CA ASN A 122 1.95 -12.60 12.00
C ASN A 122 2.83 -12.95 10.80
N LEU A 123 2.28 -12.95 9.58
CA LEU A 123 3.08 -13.20 8.37
C LEU A 123 4.23 -12.20 8.22
N ILE A 124 3.99 -10.92 8.53
CA ILE A 124 5.05 -9.90 8.51
C ILE A 124 6.12 -10.24 9.54
N ARG A 125 5.75 -10.51 10.80
CA ARG A 125 6.69 -10.83 11.89
C ARG A 125 7.54 -12.07 11.63
N GLU A 126 6.95 -13.10 11.03
CA GLU A 126 7.61 -14.38 10.76
C GLU A 126 8.39 -14.41 9.43
N THR A 127 8.50 -13.28 8.73
CA THR A 127 9.19 -13.20 7.42
C THR A 127 8.53 -14.10 6.37
N LYS A 128 7.21 -14.19 6.41
CA LYS A 128 6.37 -14.96 5.47
C LYS A 128 5.60 -14.04 4.52
N THR A 129 6.22 -12.95 4.07
CA THR A 129 5.60 -11.94 3.19
C THR A 129 5.13 -12.53 1.86
N HIS A 130 5.80 -13.58 1.35
CA HIS A 130 5.35 -14.35 0.19
C HIS A 130 3.93 -14.97 0.35
N GLN A 131 3.43 -15.16 1.57
CA GLN A 131 2.08 -15.69 1.82
C GLN A 131 1.00 -14.60 1.88
N ILE A 132 1.38 -13.32 1.78
CA ILE A 132 0.44 -12.19 1.84
C ILE A 132 -0.57 -12.25 0.70
N ALA A 133 -0.16 -12.67 -0.51
CA ALA A 133 -1.07 -12.83 -1.64
C ALA A 133 -2.22 -13.80 -1.33
N THR A 134 -1.92 -14.93 -0.68
CA THR A 134 -2.93 -15.90 -0.24
C THR A 134 -3.86 -15.32 0.84
N ALA A 135 -3.28 -14.61 1.82
CA ALA A 135 -4.06 -13.96 2.88
C ALA A 135 -5.00 -12.88 2.33
N LEU A 136 -4.52 -12.10 1.36
CA LEU A 136 -5.25 -11.07 0.62
C LEU A 136 -6.44 -11.67 -0.13
N GLN A 137 -6.20 -12.76 -0.88
CA GLN A 137 -7.24 -13.47 -1.63
C GLN A 137 -8.35 -14.03 -0.72
N ALA A 138 -8.00 -14.56 0.45
CA ALA A 138 -8.94 -15.08 1.45
C ALA A 138 -9.58 -13.98 2.33
N GLY A 139 -9.06 -12.75 2.25
CA GLY A 139 -9.37 -11.65 3.16
C GLY A 139 -10.63 -10.86 2.83
N GLY A 140 -11.45 -11.29 1.85
CA GLY A 140 -12.60 -10.52 1.35
C GLY A 140 -13.58 -10.05 2.43
N LYS A 141 -13.79 -10.84 3.50
CA LYS A 141 -14.64 -10.46 4.64
C LYS A 141 -14.13 -9.23 5.43
N TYR A 142 -12.85 -8.90 5.29
CA TYR A 142 -12.22 -7.72 5.88
C TYR A 142 -12.12 -6.55 4.89
N GLY A 143 -12.76 -6.65 3.73
CA GLY A 143 -12.66 -5.65 2.65
C GLY A 143 -11.37 -5.77 1.84
N MET A 144 -10.63 -6.86 1.96
CA MET A 144 -9.46 -7.09 1.11
C MET A 144 -9.87 -7.46 -0.32
N GLN A 145 -9.04 -7.06 -1.28
CA GLN A 145 -9.17 -7.49 -2.66
C GLN A 145 -7.80 -7.54 -3.32
N THR A 146 -7.57 -8.53 -4.16
CA THR A 146 -6.36 -8.61 -5.01
C THR A 146 -6.48 -7.66 -6.20
N MET A 147 -5.35 -7.30 -6.81
CA MET A 147 -5.36 -6.54 -8.07
C MET A 147 -6.18 -7.26 -9.15
N ASP A 148 -6.01 -8.58 -9.30
CA ASP A 148 -6.71 -9.38 -10.31
C ASP A 148 -8.23 -9.42 -10.07
N GLN A 149 -8.67 -9.44 -8.80
CA GLN A 149 -10.08 -9.30 -8.44
C GLN A 149 -10.62 -7.92 -8.82
N ALA A 150 -9.87 -6.84 -8.57
CA ALA A 150 -10.26 -5.49 -8.96
C ALA A 150 -10.38 -5.36 -10.49
N LEU A 151 -9.39 -5.88 -11.24
CA LEU A 151 -9.40 -5.93 -12.70
C LEU A 151 -10.59 -6.73 -13.24
N ALA A 152 -10.82 -7.94 -12.71
CA ALA A 152 -11.94 -8.78 -13.13
C ALA A 152 -13.29 -8.11 -12.90
N GLN A 153 -13.47 -7.39 -11.79
CA GLN A 153 -14.67 -6.60 -11.53
C GLN A 153 -14.87 -5.49 -12.57
N LEU A 154 -13.81 -4.77 -12.95
CA LEU A 154 -13.89 -3.72 -13.97
C LEU A 154 -14.23 -4.30 -15.35
N VAL A 155 -13.68 -5.46 -15.71
CA VAL A 155 -14.03 -6.18 -16.96
C VAL A 155 -15.50 -6.61 -16.93
N ARG A 156 -15.97 -7.24 -15.85
CA ARG A 156 -17.36 -7.69 -15.69
C ARG A 156 -18.36 -6.52 -15.75
N LYS A 157 -17.98 -5.36 -15.21
CA LYS A 157 -18.77 -4.11 -15.29
C LYS A 157 -18.64 -3.40 -16.63
N ASN A 158 -17.94 -3.99 -17.60
CA ASN A 158 -17.68 -3.45 -18.93
C ASN A 158 -16.99 -2.07 -18.92
N LYS A 159 -16.21 -1.77 -17.88
CA LYS A 159 -15.49 -0.50 -17.72
C LYS A 159 -14.14 -0.49 -18.41
N ILE A 160 -13.50 -1.65 -18.50
CA ILE A 160 -12.25 -1.88 -19.24
C ILE A 160 -12.41 -3.13 -20.11
N THR A 161 -11.57 -3.27 -21.12
CA THR A 161 -11.50 -4.48 -21.95
C THR A 161 -10.72 -5.59 -21.26
N PHE A 162 -10.96 -6.84 -21.67
CA PHE A 162 -10.17 -7.98 -21.17
C PHE A 162 -8.69 -7.85 -21.54
N ALA A 163 -8.36 -7.33 -22.73
CA ALA A 163 -6.99 -7.11 -23.15
C ALA A 163 -6.26 -6.13 -22.21
N GLN A 164 -6.90 -4.99 -21.90
CA GLN A 164 -6.37 -4.01 -20.94
C GLN A 164 -6.15 -4.62 -19.55
N ALA A 165 -7.03 -5.52 -19.10
CA ALA A 165 -6.86 -6.22 -17.83
C ALA A 165 -5.68 -7.22 -17.86
N THR A 166 -5.53 -7.97 -18.95
CA THR A 166 -4.44 -8.94 -19.13
C THR A 166 -3.06 -8.28 -19.14
N GLU A 167 -2.93 -7.07 -19.69
CA GLU A 167 -1.66 -6.31 -19.68
C GLU A 167 -1.23 -5.87 -18.27
N ARG A 168 -2.15 -5.90 -17.29
CA ARG A 168 -1.97 -5.31 -15.96
C ARG A 168 -2.13 -6.30 -14.81
N CYS A 169 -2.58 -7.52 -15.09
CA CYS A 169 -2.82 -8.53 -14.06
C CYS A 169 -1.51 -9.12 -13.53
N MET A 170 -1.56 -9.57 -12.28
CA MET A 170 -0.47 -10.28 -11.63
C MET A 170 -0.46 -11.76 -12.05
N ASN A 171 -1.65 -12.37 -12.17
CA ASN A 171 -1.82 -13.76 -12.60
C ASN A 171 -2.92 -13.88 -13.67
N LEU A 172 -2.51 -14.24 -14.89
CA LEU A 172 -3.42 -14.37 -16.03
C LEU A 172 -4.46 -15.49 -15.83
N GLU A 173 -4.05 -16.64 -15.27
CA GLU A 173 -4.96 -17.77 -15.05
C GLU A 173 -6.03 -17.40 -14.03
N ASP A 174 -5.64 -16.71 -12.94
CA ASP A 174 -6.61 -16.25 -11.94
C ASP A 174 -7.55 -15.20 -12.51
N LEU A 175 -7.04 -14.25 -13.31
CA LEU A 175 -7.88 -13.27 -14.01
C LEU A 175 -8.90 -13.97 -14.93
N GLN A 176 -8.49 -14.94 -15.75
CA GLN A 176 -9.39 -15.68 -16.64
C GLN A 176 -10.49 -16.41 -15.86
N ARG A 177 -10.09 -17.07 -14.76
CA ARG A 177 -11.01 -17.74 -13.83
C ARG A 177 -12.01 -16.76 -13.23
N LEU A 178 -11.52 -15.62 -12.76
CA LEU A 178 -12.35 -14.56 -12.18
C LEU A 178 -13.27 -13.94 -13.24
N VAL A 179 -12.88 -13.75 -14.49
CA VAL A 179 -13.79 -13.18 -15.50
C VAL A 179 -14.84 -14.20 -15.97
N GLY A 180 -14.69 -15.48 -15.63
CA GLY A 180 -15.58 -16.56 -16.08
C GLY A 180 -15.29 -17.00 -17.52
N ARG A 181 -14.02 -16.86 -17.95
CA ARG A 181 -13.53 -17.25 -19.28
C ARG A 181 -12.75 -18.56 -19.27
N VAL A 182 -12.95 -19.40 -18.25
CA VAL A 182 -12.36 -20.74 -18.22
C VAL A 182 -13.07 -21.59 -19.29
N ALA A 183 -12.28 -22.13 -20.22
CA ALA A 183 -12.71 -23.18 -21.14
C ALA A 183 -12.84 -24.52 -20.41
#